data_AF-A0A3D4S8T4-F1
#
_entry.id   AF-A0A3D4S8T4-F1
#
_cell.length_a   1.000
_cell.length_b   1.000
_cell.length_c   1.000
_cell.angle_alpha   90.00
_cell.angle_beta   90.00
_cell.angle_gamma   90.00
#
_symmetry.space_group_name_H-M   'P 1'
#
loop_
_entity.id
_entity.type
_entity.pdbx_description
1 polymer ?
#
loop_
_entity_poly.entity_id
_entity_poly.type
_entity_poly.pdbx_seq_one_letter_code
_entity_poly.pdbx_strand_id
1 'polypeptide(L)'
;MDIFRVSFIGHRVVDEYRQVEEELDEVIELLHRKYGFIDFNVGRNGEFDDLAAQAVRRFRKEWAEWCELTLVEPYPVANLDILEKSYDNVIIPTDRKCHFKAAIGERNKWLAENCDMMVVYIKHIDKMEKDGCLYSVVEAFSVLDLSIKTYDSTIGAFPSYRR
;
A
#
# COMPACT_ATOMS: atom_id res chain seq x y z
N MET A 1 -5.79 -12.09 20.13
CA MET A 1 -4.51 -11.46 19.73
C MET A 1 -4.91 -10.33 18.82
N ASP A 2 -4.53 -9.10 19.13
CA ASP A 2 -4.88 -7.97 18.27
C ASP A 2 -3.97 -8.01 17.04
N ILE A 3 -4.58 -8.15 15.87
CA ILE A 3 -3.89 -8.19 14.58
C ILE A 3 -3.64 -6.75 14.14
N PHE A 4 -2.38 -6.38 13.94
CA PHE A 4 -2.03 -5.08 13.37
C PHE A 4 -2.00 -5.20 11.84
N ARG A 5 -2.86 -4.46 11.14
CA ARG A 5 -3.02 -4.54 9.69
C ARG A 5 -2.27 -3.43 8.99
N VAL A 6 -1.43 -3.81 8.03
CA VAL A 6 -0.64 -2.88 7.22
C VAL A 6 -1.02 -3.06 5.77
N SER A 7 -1.47 -2.00 5.10
CA SER A 7 -1.80 -2.04 3.67
C SER A 7 -0.76 -1.32 2.83
N PHE A 8 -0.27 -1.99 1.79
CA PHE A 8 0.62 -1.39 0.80
C PHE A 8 -0.17 -0.89 -0.42
N ILE A 9 0.06 0.36 -0.82
CA ILE A 9 -0.53 0.95 -2.03
C ILE A 9 0.54 1.75 -2.77
N GLY A 10 0.62 1.64 -4.09
CA GLY A 10 1.55 2.46 -4.85
C GLY A 10 1.29 2.48 -6.34
N HIS A 11 2.17 3.18 -7.06
CA HIS A 11 2.08 3.32 -8.50
C HIS A 11 2.34 2.01 -9.26
N ARG A 12 1.81 1.96 -10.49
CA ARG A 12 2.05 0.84 -11.41
C ARG A 12 3.49 0.77 -11.90
N VAL A 13 4.21 1.88 -11.91
CA VAL A 13 5.60 1.97 -12.37
C VAL A 13 6.45 2.51 -11.23
N VAL A 14 7.58 1.85 -10.98
CA VAL A 14 8.60 2.20 -9.99
C VAL A 14 9.89 2.52 -10.74
N ASP A 15 10.52 3.67 -10.52
CA ASP A 15 11.79 3.99 -11.23
C ASP A 15 13.01 3.49 -10.48
N GLU A 16 13.00 3.56 -9.14
CA GLU A 16 14.13 3.28 -8.26
C GLU A 16 13.96 1.94 -7.53
N TYR A 17 13.72 0.87 -8.30
CA TYR A 17 13.40 -0.48 -7.80
C TYR A 17 14.21 -0.93 -6.58
N ARG A 18 15.54 -0.83 -6.66
CA ARG A 18 16.43 -1.29 -5.60
C ARG A 18 16.27 -0.48 -4.32
N GLN A 19 16.14 0.84 -4.43
CA GLN A 19 15.96 1.70 -3.26
C GLN A 19 14.61 1.42 -2.60
N VAL A 20 13.53 1.33 -3.40
CA VAL A 20 12.19 1.01 -2.89
C VAL A 20 12.15 -0.37 -2.23
N GLU A 21 12.88 -1.34 -2.79
CA GLU A 21 13.03 -2.66 -2.20
C GLU A 21 13.72 -2.64 -0.83
N GLU A 22 14.84 -1.89 -0.71
CA GLU A 22 15.58 -1.71 0.54
C GLU A 22 14.71 -0.96 1.59
N GLU A 23 14.00 0.10 1.19
CA GLU A 23 13.07 0.85 2.07
C GLU A 23 11.91 -0.01 2.56
N LEU A 24 11.34 -0.88 1.70
CA LEU A 24 10.28 -1.81 2.10
C LEU A 24 10.76 -2.81 3.15
N ASP A 25 11.97 -3.36 2.98
CA ASP A 25 12.56 -4.29 3.95
C ASP A 25 12.77 -3.59 5.31
N GLU A 26 13.30 -2.36 5.32
CA GLU A 26 13.49 -1.56 6.53
C GLU A 26 12.16 -1.24 7.25
N VAL A 27 11.13 -0.84 6.50
CA VAL A 27 9.79 -0.55 7.05
C VAL A 27 9.19 -1.80 7.67
N ILE A 28 9.26 -2.95 6.99
CA ILE A 28 8.70 -4.22 7.50
C ILE A 28 9.41 -4.64 8.80
N GLU A 29 10.75 -4.52 8.86
CA GLU A 29 11.50 -4.79 10.08
C GLU A 29 11.09 -3.87 11.24
N LEU A 30 10.93 -2.57 10.97
CA LEU A 30 10.51 -1.61 11.98
C LEU A 30 9.12 -1.93 12.53
N LEU A 31 8.19 -2.28 11.63
CA LEU A 31 6.82 -2.68 11.99
C LEU A 31 6.84 -3.92 12.88
N HIS A 32 7.61 -4.94 12.52
CA HIS A 32 7.75 -6.17 13.31
C HIS A 32 8.33 -5.92 14.71
N ARG A 33 9.30 -5.01 14.86
CA ARG A 33 9.86 -4.68 16.17
C ARG A 33 8.87 -3.92 17.07
N LYS A 34 7.93 -3.19 16.45
CA LYS A 34 7.00 -2.31 17.16
C LYS A 34 5.67 -2.98 17.49
N TYR A 35 5.19 -3.82 16.60
CA TYR A 35 3.88 -4.48 16.71
C TYR A 35 4.06 -5.99 16.82
N GLY A 36 3.05 -6.67 17.36
CA GLY A 36 3.06 -8.13 17.52
C GLY A 36 2.83 -8.83 16.18
N PHE A 37 1.74 -9.58 16.09
CA PHE A 37 1.36 -10.23 14.84
C PHE A 37 0.86 -9.19 13.81
N ILE A 38 1.35 -9.28 12.57
CA ILE A 38 1.04 -8.33 11.49
C ILE A 38 0.39 -9.02 10.30
N ASP A 39 -0.74 -8.49 9.84
CA ASP A 39 -1.37 -8.91 8.58
C ASP A 39 -1.06 -7.87 7.49
N PHE A 40 -0.28 -8.28 6.50
CA PHE A 40 0.15 -7.44 5.39
C PHE A 40 -0.78 -7.58 4.20
N ASN A 41 -1.57 -6.54 3.93
CA ASN A 41 -2.44 -6.45 2.78
C ASN A 41 -1.70 -5.87 1.58
N VAL A 42 -1.69 -6.60 0.46
CA VAL A 42 -1.14 -6.12 -0.81
C VAL A 42 -2.17 -6.18 -1.92
N GLY A 43 -2.08 -5.21 -2.83
CA GLY A 43 -2.75 -5.28 -4.12
C GLY A 43 -2.03 -6.19 -5.11
N ARG A 44 -2.45 -6.07 -6.37
CA ARG A 44 -1.76 -6.59 -7.56
C ARG A 44 -1.97 -5.64 -8.74
N ASN A 45 -1.20 -5.88 -9.79
CA ASN A 45 -1.22 -5.15 -11.07
C ASN A 45 -0.46 -3.81 -11.08
N GLY A 46 0.50 -3.66 -10.17
CA GLY A 46 1.49 -2.59 -10.18
C GLY A 46 2.85 -3.06 -9.68
N GLU A 47 3.92 -2.44 -10.19
CA GLU A 47 5.30 -2.80 -9.82
C GLU A 47 5.56 -2.64 -8.32
N PHE A 48 4.96 -1.63 -7.67
CA PHE A 48 5.06 -1.48 -6.21
C PHE A 48 4.34 -2.61 -5.45
N ASP A 49 3.16 -3.03 -5.91
CA ASP A 49 2.43 -4.16 -5.28
C ASP A 49 3.29 -5.43 -5.32
N ASP A 50 3.97 -5.68 -6.44
CA ASP A 50 4.87 -6.82 -6.62
C ASP A 50 6.12 -6.72 -5.74
N LEU A 51 6.69 -5.52 -5.55
CA LEU A 51 7.80 -5.29 -4.64
C LEU A 51 7.40 -5.49 -3.17
N ALA A 52 6.26 -4.93 -2.75
CA ALA A 52 5.74 -5.11 -1.40
C ALA A 52 5.47 -6.59 -1.08
N ALA A 53 4.82 -7.31 -1.99
CA ALA A 53 4.59 -8.75 -1.84
C ALA A 53 5.90 -9.55 -1.75
N GLN A 54 6.93 -9.17 -2.51
CA GLN A 54 8.24 -9.81 -2.44
C GLN A 54 8.97 -9.52 -1.13
N ALA A 55 8.94 -8.27 -0.66
CA ALA A 55 9.53 -7.87 0.62
C ALA A 55 8.91 -8.65 1.79
N VAL A 56 7.58 -8.73 1.85
CA VAL A 56 6.88 -9.54 2.86
C VAL A 56 7.25 -11.01 2.72
N ARG A 57 7.31 -11.57 1.50
CA ARG A 57 7.74 -12.97 1.31
C ARG A 57 9.16 -13.23 1.77
N ARG A 58 10.09 -12.29 1.60
CA ARG A 58 11.45 -12.40 2.13
C ARG A 58 11.44 -12.42 3.65
N PHE A 59 10.77 -11.46 4.27
CA PHE A 59 10.62 -11.37 5.72
C PHE A 59 9.99 -12.65 6.30
N ARG A 60 8.96 -13.19 5.65
CA ARG A 60 8.26 -14.41 6.05
C ARG A 60 9.12 -15.67 6.07
N LYS A 61 10.24 -15.72 5.35
CA LYS A 61 11.14 -16.89 5.39
C LYS A 61 11.66 -17.16 6.80
N GLU A 62 11.77 -16.12 7.63
CA GLU A 62 12.27 -16.20 9.00
C GLU A 62 11.17 -15.99 10.03
N TRP A 63 10.12 -15.23 9.70
CA TRP A 63 9.12 -14.75 10.65
C TRP A 63 7.67 -15.17 10.35
N ALA A 64 7.48 -16.34 9.71
CA ALA A 64 6.17 -16.82 9.26
C ALA A 64 5.10 -16.91 10.37
N GLU A 65 5.46 -17.15 11.63
CA GLU A 65 4.51 -17.22 12.76
C GLU A 65 4.04 -15.84 13.25
N TRP A 66 4.71 -14.77 12.81
CA TRP A 66 4.46 -13.40 13.26
C TRP A 66 3.76 -12.55 12.21
N CYS A 67 3.49 -13.11 11.03
CA CYS A 67 2.78 -12.37 10.01
C CYS A 67 2.06 -13.23 8.97
N GLU A 68 1.04 -12.63 8.37
CA GLU A 68 0.32 -13.14 7.21
C GLU A 68 0.51 -12.19 6.03
N LEU A 69 0.46 -12.75 4.82
CA LEU A 69 0.45 -12.02 3.57
C LEU A 69 -0.91 -12.24 2.88
N THR A 70 -1.72 -11.18 2.87
CA THR A 70 -3.09 -11.18 2.36
C THR A 70 -3.16 -10.45 1.02
N LEU A 71 -3.64 -11.15 -0.01
CA LEU A 71 -3.92 -10.54 -1.32
C LEU A 71 -5.31 -9.90 -1.32
N VAL A 72 -5.42 -8.64 -1.73
CA VAL A 72 -6.70 -7.95 -1.90
C VAL A 72 -6.95 -7.66 -3.37
N GLU A 73 -7.74 -8.52 -4.02
CA GLU A 73 -8.11 -8.39 -5.43
C GLU A 73 -9.42 -7.60 -5.59
N PRO A 74 -9.55 -6.73 -6.60
CA PRO A 74 -10.79 -6.01 -6.87
C PRO A 74 -11.88 -6.89 -7.49
N TYR A 75 -11.59 -8.11 -7.94
CA TYR A 75 -12.56 -9.05 -8.49
C TYR A 75 -11.92 -10.44 -8.63
N PRO A 76 -12.72 -11.52 -8.77
CA PRO A 76 -12.17 -12.86 -9.03
C PRO A 76 -11.40 -12.90 -10.35
N VAL A 77 -10.20 -13.48 -10.34
CA VAL A 77 -9.36 -13.69 -11.53
C VAL A 77 -9.29 -15.16 -11.90
N ALA A 78 -9.07 -15.47 -13.18
CA ALA A 78 -9.14 -16.83 -13.71
C ALA A 78 -8.13 -17.81 -13.07
N ASN A 79 -7.01 -17.30 -12.56
CA ASN A 79 -5.91 -18.07 -11.96
C ASN A 79 -5.86 -17.93 -10.43
N LEU A 80 -7.00 -17.65 -9.78
CA LEU A 80 -7.08 -17.44 -8.33
C LEU A 80 -6.56 -18.64 -7.54
N ASP A 81 -6.84 -19.85 -8.00
CA ASP A 81 -6.38 -21.13 -7.43
C ASP A 81 -4.85 -21.28 -7.40
N ILE A 82 -4.16 -20.69 -8.37
CA ILE A 82 -2.69 -20.64 -8.41
C ILE A 82 -2.19 -19.56 -7.47
N LEU A 83 -2.86 -18.42 -7.43
CA LEU A 83 -2.48 -17.26 -6.62
C LEU A 83 -2.64 -17.56 -5.13
N GLU A 84 -3.73 -18.18 -4.71
CA GLU A 84 -4.01 -18.60 -3.33
C GLU A 84 -2.88 -19.43 -2.72
N LYS A 85 -2.04 -20.08 -3.52
CA LYS A 85 -0.87 -20.83 -3.02
C LYS A 85 0.31 -19.94 -2.59
N SER A 86 0.29 -18.66 -2.98
CA SER A 86 1.37 -17.69 -2.75
C SER A 86 1.03 -16.62 -1.71
N TYR A 87 -0.15 -16.74 -1.08
CA TYR A 87 -0.72 -15.85 -0.08
C TYR A 87 -1.35 -16.71 1.03
N ASP A 88 -1.43 -16.19 2.24
CA ASP A 88 -2.11 -16.90 3.34
C ASP A 88 -3.63 -16.72 3.23
N ASN A 89 -4.05 -15.52 2.78
CA ASN A 89 -5.44 -15.17 2.57
C ASN A 89 -5.63 -14.44 1.23
N VAL A 90 -6.84 -14.54 0.69
CA VAL A 90 -7.29 -13.74 -0.46
C VAL A 90 -8.63 -13.11 -0.13
N ILE A 91 -8.72 -11.79 -0.28
CA ILE A 91 -9.90 -10.98 -0.03
C ILE A 91 -10.35 -10.32 -1.34
N ILE A 92 -11.66 -10.37 -1.60
CA ILE A 92 -12.30 -9.67 -2.72
C ILE A 92 -13.45 -8.85 -2.14
N PRO A 93 -13.25 -7.54 -1.88
CA PRO A 93 -14.21 -6.74 -1.13
C PRO A 93 -15.38 -6.20 -1.96
N THR A 94 -15.39 -6.46 -3.28
CA THR A 94 -16.32 -5.87 -4.25
C THR A 94 -17.41 -6.86 -4.67
N ASP A 95 -18.55 -6.32 -5.11
CA ASP A 95 -19.60 -7.12 -5.77
C ASP A 95 -19.19 -7.44 -7.21
N ARG A 96 -19.39 -8.69 -7.66
CA ARG A 96 -19.13 -9.16 -9.03
C ARG A 96 -19.89 -8.36 -10.11
N LYS A 97 -20.88 -7.54 -9.72
CA LYS A 97 -21.67 -6.69 -10.63
C LYS A 97 -21.02 -5.34 -10.96
N CYS A 98 -19.95 -4.94 -10.28
CA CYS A 98 -19.32 -3.64 -10.53
C CYS A 98 -18.48 -3.64 -11.82
N HIS A 99 -18.42 -2.50 -12.50
CA HIS A 99 -17.51 -2.32 -13.64
C HIS A 99 -16.05 -2.29 -13.16
N PHE A 100 -15.12 -2.90 -13.90
CA PHE A 100 -13.74 -3.15 -13.46
C PHE A 100 -12.99 -1.90 -12.91
N LYS A 101 -13.22 -0.71 -13.47
CA LYS A 101 -12.63 0.53 -12.94
C LYS A 101 -13.18 0.94 -11.57
N ALA A 102 -14.49 0.74 -11.35
CA ALA A 102 -15.11 1.01 -10.06
C ALA A 102 -14.61 0.02 -9.00
N ALA A 103 -14.45 -1.25 -9.39
CA ALA A 103 -13.93 -2.32 -8.54
C ALA A 103 -12.54 -2.00 -7.95
N ILE A 104 -11.64 -1.42 -8.74
CA ILE A 104 -10.31 -0.99 -8.27
C ILE A 104 -10.44 0.10 -7.20
N GLY A 105 -11.30 1.09 -7.42
CA GLY A 105 -11.55 2.16 -6.46
C GLY A 105 -12.13 1.63 -5.14
N GLU A 106 -13.10 0.72 -5.22
CA GLU A 106 -13.69 0.07 -4.04
C GLU A 106 -12.67 -0.79 -3.29
N ARG A 107 -11.81 -1.54 -4.00
CA ARG A 107 -10.72 -2.29 -3.39
C ARG A 107 -9.75 -1.38 -2.64
N ASN A 108 -9.33 -0.26 -3.25
CA ASN A 108 -8.42 0.69 -2.62
C ASN A 108 -9.06 1.35 -1.39
N LYS A 109 -10.36 1.67 -1.47
CA LYS A 109 -11.13 2.16 -0.33
C LYS A 109 -11.15 1.14 0.79
N TRP A 110 -11.40 -0.13 0.48
CA TRP A 110 -11.39 -1.20 1.47
C TRP A 110 -10.04 -1.35 2.17
N LEU A 111 -8.92 -1.29 1.42
CA LEU A 111 -7.57 -1.31 2.00
C LEU A 111 -7.37 -0.19 3.03
N ALA A 112 -7.77 1.04 2.68
CA ALA A 112 -7.65 2.19 3.57
C ALA A 112 -8.55 2.09 4.81
N GLU A 113 -9.76 1.55 4.67
CA GLU A 113 -10.73 1.41 5.77
C GLU A 113 -10.47 0.21 6.69
N ASN A 114 -9.70 -0.80 6.23
CA ASN A 114 -9.46 -2.06 6.93
C ASN A 114 -7.99 -2.27 7.31
N CYS A 115 -7.25 -1.19 7.54
CA CYS A 115 -5.89 -1.23 8.06
C CYS A 115 -5.67 -0.27 9.21
N ASP A 116 -4.67 -0.57 10.03
CA ASP A 116 -4.18 0.32 11.08
C ASP A 116 -3.13 1.31 10.53
N MET A 117 -2.41 0.88 9.48
CA MET A 117 -1.39 1.67 8.81
C MET A 117 -1.39 1.43 7.30
N MET A 118 -1.17 2.49 6.52
CA MET A 118 -0.88 2.40 5.10
C MET A 118 0.58 2.73 4.83
N VAL A 119 1.24 1.92 4.00
CA VAL A 119 2.55 2.20 3.43
C VAL A 119 2.34 2.55 1.97
N VAL A 120 2.64 3.79 1.60
CA VAL A 120 2.29 4.34 0.29
C VAL A 120 3.52 4.73 -0.50
N TYR A 121 3.63 4.24 -1.73
CA TYR A 121 4.64 4.69 -2.69
C TYR A 121 4.03 5.69 -3.67
N ILE A 122 4.51 6.93 -3.62
CA ILE A 122 4.08 8.03 -4.49
C ILE A 122 5.28 8.57 -5.27
N LYS A 123 5.08 8.78 -6.57
CA LYS A 123 6.04 9.46 -7.44
C LYS A 123 5.53 10.88 -7.72
N HIS A 124 6.19 11.88 -7.15
CA HIS A 124 5.95 13.27 -7.53
C HIS A 124 6.71 13.57 -8.84
N ILE A 125 6.00 13.68 -9.96
CA ILE A 125 6.55 14.31 -11.17
C ILE A 125 6.18 15.79 -11.08
N ASP A 126 7.00 16.58 -10.39
CA ASP A 126 6.93 18.02 -10.58
C ASP A 126 7.32 18.33 -12.04
N LYS A 127 6.47 19.09 -12.72
CA LYS A 127 6.75 19.56 -14.09
C LYS A 127 8.10 20.27 -14.07
N MET A 128 9.05 19.74 -14.84
CA MET A 128 10.38 20.29 -15.05
C MET A 128 10.32 21.77 -15.45
N GLU A 129 10.79 22.66 -14.59
CA GLU A 129 11.53 23.85 -15.01
C GLU A 129 12.94 23.77 -14.42
N LYS A 130 13.87 23.33 -15.28
CA LYS A 130 15.33 23.47 -15.20
C LYS A 130 16.00 23.04 -13.87
N ASP A 131 16.84 22.01 -14.01
CA ASP A 131 17.72 21.43 -12.99
C ASP A 131 17.00 20.41 -12.10
N GLY A 132 17.37 19.14 -12.28
CA GLY A 132 16.52 18.00 -11.96
C GLY A 132 16.32 17.69 -10.48
N CYS A 133 15.25 16.94 -10.21
CA CYS A 133 15.13 15.92 -9.16
C CYS A 133 13.85 15.09 -9.43
N LEU A 134 13.94 13.77 -9.31
CA LEU A 134 12.80 12.87 -9.15
C LEU A 134 12.97 12.28 -7.75
N TYR A 135 12.02 12.48 -6.85
CA TYR A 135 12.01 11.77 -5.57
C TYR A 135 10.87 10.75 -5.60
N SER A 136 11.22 9.53 -5.23
CA SER A 136 10.27 8.49 -4.89
C SER A 136 10.27 8.36 -3.36
N VAL A 137 9.09 8.35 -2.73
CA VAL A 137 8.98 8.29 -1.27
C VAL A 137 8.01 7.18 -0.90
N VAL A 138 8.47 6.24 -0.07
CA VAL A 138 7.62 5.30 0.65
C VAL A 138 7.30 5.90 2.02
N GLU A 139 6.07 6.38 2.22
CA GLU A 139 5.63 6.94 3.52
C GLU A 139 4.64 6.01 4.22
N ALA A 140 4.83 5.80 5.52
CA ALA A 140 3.93 5.03 6.36
C ALA A 140 3.02 5.98 7.19
N PHE A 141 1.71 5.89 6.98
CA PHE A 141 0.71 6.70 7.65
C PHE A 141 -0.14 5.85 8.61
N SER A 142 -0.25 6.25 9.88
CA SER A 142 -1.29 5.71 10.77
C SER A 142 -2.65 6.30 10.39
N VAL A 143 -3.64 5.44 10.14
CA VAL A 143 -4.97 5.83 9.62
C VAL A 143 -5.74 6.79 10.57
N LEU A 144 -5.27 6.94 11.81
CA LEU A 144 -5.88 7.79 12.85
C LEU A 144 -5.31 9.22 12.99
N ASP A 145 -4.30 9.60 12.20
CA ASP A 145 -3.86 11.01 12.11
C ASP A 145 -3.83 11.48 10.65
N LEU A 146 -4.97 11.33 9.99
CA LEU A 146 -5.25 11.93 8.68
C LEU A 146 -5.43 13.46 8.83
N SER A 147 -4.38 14.16 9.25
CA SER A 147 -4.20 15.54 8.81
C SER A 147 -3.50 15.52 7.45
N ILE A 148 -4.30 15.38 6.40
CA ILE A 148 -3.90 15.85 5.07
C ILE A 148 -3.65 17.35 5.22
N LYS A 149 -2.38 17.72 5.41
CA LYS A 149 -1.87 19.05 5.08
C LYS A 149 -1.01 18.95 3.83
N THR A 150 -1.76 18.80 2.73
CA THR A 150 -1.59 19.44 1.41
C THR A 150 -0.26 19.30 0.68
N TYR A 151 -0.37 18.79 -0.56
CA TYR A 151 -0.16 19.69 -1.70
C TYR A 151 -1.46 19.83 -2.48
N ASP A 152 -2.09 20.99 -2.30
CA ASP A 152 -3.16 21.49 -3.15
C ASP A 152 -2.53 22.52 -4.10
N SER A 153 -2.79 22.42 -5.40
CA SER A 153 -2.48 23.51 -6.33
C SER A 153 -3.78 23.99 -6.98
N THR A 154 -4.39 24.95 -6.29
CA THR A 154 -5.25 26.03 -6.82
C THR A 154 -6.52 25.63 -7.57
N ILE A 155 -7.66 25.66 -6.84
CA ILE A 155 -8.78 26.58 -7.14
C ILE A 155 -9.40 27.09 -5.82
N GLY A 156 -9.16 28.37 -5.50
CA GLY A 156 -10.20 29.30 -5.01
C GLY A 156 -10.61 29.33 -3.52
N ALA A 157 -10.14 30.39 -2.85
CA ALA A 157 -10.81 31.21 -1.81
C ALA A 157 -10.97 30.68 -0.35
N PHE A 158 -10.18 31.30 0.54
CA PHE A 158 -10.43 31.88 1.89
C PHE A 158 -11.62 31.44 2.79
N PRO A 159 -11.62 31.68 4.13
CA PRO A 159 -10.58 32.26 4.98
C PRO A 159 -10.21 31.46 6.25
N SER A 160 -9.09 31.87 6.83
CA SER A 160 -8.59 31.58 8.18
C SER A 160 -9.64 31.64 9.29
N TYR A 161 -9.55 30.72 10.26
CA TYR A 161 -9.80 31.09 11.66
C TYR A 161 -8.74 30.51 12.59
N ARG A 162 -8.24 31.41 13.46
CA ARG A 162 -7.32 31.17 14.57
C ARG A 162 -8.00 30.36 15.67
N ARG A 163 -7.19 29.50 16.30
CA ARG A 163 -7.29 28.85 17.63
C ARG A 163 -8.58 28.14 17.99
#